data_AF-A0A0C9U2V9-F1
#
_entry.id   AF-A0A0C9U2V9-F1
#
_cell.length_a   1.000
_cell.length_b   1.000
_cell.length_c   1.000
_cell.angle_alpha   90.00
_cell.angle_beta   90.00
_cell.angle_gamma   90.00
#
_symmetry.space_group_name_H-M   'P 1'
#
loop_
_entity.id
_entity.type
_entity.pdbx_description
1 polymer ?
#
loop_
_entity_poly.entity_id
_entity_poly.type
_entity_poly.pdbx_seq_one_letter_code
_entity_poly.pdbx_strand_id
1 'polypeptide(L)'
;PGCLPQTRMAILNEIEGFLDGTESNNTKRFIVLTGGAGTGKSAIAHTIAERFDAGLRLGSSCFFDSTIPMRKDMVHVFRIIARDLASFDQDIKAKLWEIIKENQSIRTTENIRE
;
A
#
# COMPACT_ATOMS: atom_id res chain seq x y z
N PRO A 1 11.22 7.52 5.98
CA PRO A 1 12.01 8.45 5.14
C PRO A 1 12.35 7.81 3.78
N GLY A 2 12.11 8.56 2.70
CA GLY A 2 12.44 8.15 1.33
C GLY A 2 13.93 8.13 1.01
N CYS A 3 14.26 7.75 -0.21
CA CYS A 3 15.57 7.90 -0.82
C CYS A 3 16.03 9.36 -0.79
N LEU A 4 17.34 9.57 -0.64
CA LEU A 4 17.92 10.90 -0.82
C LEU A 4 17.70 11.37 -2.27
N PRO A 5 17.57 12.69 -2.51
CA PRO A 5 17.38 13.24 -3.84
C PRO A 5 18.40 12.70 -4.85
N GLN A 6 17.93 12.33 -6.04
CA GLN A 6 18.75 11.82 -7.16
C GLN A 6 19.52 10.52 -6.86
N THR A 7 19.24 9.83 -5.76
CA THR A 7 19.82 8.51 -5.48
C THR A 7 18.91 7.39 -5.95
N ARG A 8 19.51 6.23 -6.28
CA ARG A 8 18.79 4.97 -6.59
C ARG A 8 17.78 5.09 -7.73
N MET A 9 18.02 6.03 -8.65
CA MET A 9 17.12 6.30 -9.77
C MET A 9 16.91 5.09 -10.66
N ALA A 10 17.94 4.27 -10.89
CA ALA A 10 17.83 3.07 -11.72
C ALA A 10 16.72 2.11 -11.22
N ILE A 11 16.77 1.72 -9.95
CA ILE A 11 15.78 0.81 -9.37
C ILE A 11 14.40 1.46 -9.21
N LEU A 12 14.34 2.76 -8.91
CA LEU A 12 13.06 3.47 -8.82
C LEU A 12 12.35 3.50 -10.17
N ASN A 13 13.08 3.83 -11.24
CA ASN A 13 12.54 3.88 -12.59
C ASN A 13 12.18 2.48 -13.12
N GLU A 14 12.95 1.45 -12.75
CA GLU A 14 12.63 0.05 -13.07
C GLU A 14 11.29 -0.37 -12.43
N ILE A 15 11.11 -0.07 -11.14
CA ILE A 15 9.86 -0.37 -10.42
C ILE A 15 8.68 0.37 -11.05
N GLU A 16 8.85 1.67 -11.35
CA GLU A 16 7.82 2.47 -12.03
C GLU A 16 7.48 1.89 -13.40
N GLY A 17 8.48 1.61 -14.24
CA GLY A 17 8.24 1.01 -15.55
C GLY A 17 7.51 -0.34 -15.47
N PHE A 18 7.85 -1.17 -14.47
CA PHE A 18 7.16 -2.43 -14.23
C PHE A 18 5.70 -2.22 -13.82
N LEU A 19 5.42 -1.27 -12.92
CA LEU A 19 4.07 -0.96 -12.44
C LEU A 19 3.22 -0.21 -13.48
N ASP A 20 3.86 0.49 -14.41
CA ASP A 20 3.21 1.31 -15.45
C ASP A 20 3.04 0.54 -16.76
N GLY A 21 3.82 -0.53 -16.97
CA GLY A 21 3.83 -1.33 -18.18
C GLY A 21 2.44 -1.68 -18.70
N THR A 22 2.29 -1.59 -20.02
CA THR A 22 1.02 -1.69 -20.76
C THR A 22 0.69 -3.10 -21.23
N GLU A 23 1.40 -4.14 -20.75
CA GLU A 23 1.11 -5.52 -21.14
C GLU A 23 -0.34 -5.82 -20.77
N SER A 24 -1.16 -5.95 -21.81
CA SER A 24 -2.63 -5.90 -21.84
C SER A 24 -3.32 -7.05 -21.11
N ASN A 25 -2.56 -7.89 -20.40
CA ASN A 25 -3.09 -8.87 -19.50
C ASN A 25 -3.25 -8.20 -18.14
N ASN A 26 -4.48 -8.19 -17.64
CA ASN A 26 -4.91 -7.72 -16.32
C ASN A 26 -4.26 -8.51 -15.16
N THR A 27 -2.95 -8.67 -15.20
CA THR A 27 -2.14 -9.50 -14.32
C THR A 27 -1.75 -8.63 -13.14
N LYS A 28 -2.12 -9.10 -11.95
CA LYS A 28 -1.72 -8.48 -10.69
C LYS A 28 -0.19 -8.43 -10.64
N ARG A 29 0.36 -7.23 -10.49
CA ARG A 29 1.80 -6.99 -10.40
C ARG A 29 2.23 -7.02 -8.94
N PHE A 30 3.27 -7.78 -8.66
CA PHE A 30 3.84 -7.92 -7.32
C PHE A 30 5.36 -7.85 -7.41
N ILE A 31 5.97 -7.04 -6.54
CA ILE A 31 7.42 -6.82 -6.49
C ILE A 31 7.90 -7.18 -5.10
N VAL A 32 8.97 -7.99 -5.03
CA VAL A 32 9.69 -8.27 -3.79
C VAL A 32 11.07 -7.64 -3.88
N LEU A 33 11.32 -6.65 -3.05
CA LEU A 33 12.64 -6.01 -2.95
C LEU A 33 13.49 -6.73 -1.90
N THR A 34 14.54 -7.43 -2.32
CA THR A 34 15.48 -8.14 -1.45
C THR A 34 16.82 -7.40 -1.36
N GLY A 35 17.59 -7.66 -0.31
CA GLY A 35 18.91 -7.06 -0.10
C GLY A 35 19.32 -7.02 1.37
N GLY A 36 20.60 -6.72 1.63
CA GLY A 36 21.18 -6.68 2.98
C GLY A 36 20.46 -5.75 3.96
N ALA A 37 20.68 -5.95 5.26
CA ALA A 37 20.21 -5.01 6.28
C ALA A 37 20.81 -3.61 6.04
N GLY A 38 20.04 -2.56 6.29
CA GLY A 38 20.51 -1.18 6.11
C GLY A 38 20.66 -0.71 4.66
N THR A 39 20.41 -1.56 3.65
CA THR A 39 20.52 -1.15 2.23
C THR A 39 19.38 -0.24 1.78
N GLY A 40 18.50 0.24 2.66
CA GLY A 40 17.47 1.23 2.37
C GLY A 40 16.28 0.72 1.54
N LYS A 41 15.93 -0.56 1.66
CA LYS A 41 14.74 -1.13 0.99
C LYS A 41 13.45 -0.36 1.32
N SER A 42 13.25 -0.05 2.61
CA SER A 42 12.11 0.75 3.07
C SER A 42 12.13 2.18 2.51
N ALA A 43 13.32 2.75 2.29
CA ALA A 43 13.46 4.07 1.66
C ALA A 43 13.04 4.05 0.19
N ILE A 44 13.36 2.98 -0.54
CA ILE A 44 12.88 2.77 -1.92
C ILE A 44 11.35 2.67 -1.94
N ALA A 45 10.77 1.81 -1.08
CA ALA A 45 9.32 1.66 -0.99
C ALA A 45 8.61 2.98 -0.66
N HIS A 46 9.17 3.77 0.25
CA HIS A 46 8.64 5.08 0.62
C HIS A 46 8.68 6.07 -0.55
N THR A 47 9.79 6.14 -1.29
CA THR A 47 9.89 7.02 -2.46
C THR A 47 8.98 6.60 -3.60
N ILE A 48 8.78 5.30 -3.82
CA ILE A 48 7.78 4.82 -4.79
C ILE A 48 6.38 5.25 -4.37
N ALA A 49 6.02 5.09 -3.08
CA ALA A 49 4.72 5.56 -2.58
C ALA A 49 4.54 7.07 -2.79
N GLU A 50 5.54 7.89 -2.45
CA GLU A 50 5.51 9.35 -2.65
C GLU A 50 5.31 9.73 -4.13
N ARG A 51 6.00 9.05 -5.05
CA ARG A 51 5.86 9.33 -6.49
C ARG A 51 4.49 8.93 -7.03
N PHE A 52 3.94 7.81 -6.58
CA PHE A 52 2.61 7.37 -6.97
C PHE A 52 1.50 8.25 -6.36
N ASP A 53 1.71 8.76 -5.15
CA ASP A 53 0.79 9.70 -4.51
C ASP A 53 0.76 11.03 -5.27
N ALA A 54 1.93 11.59 -5.59
CA ALA A 54 2.06 12.79 -6.41
C ALA A 54 1.43 12.64 -7.80
N GLY A 55 1.39 11.42 -8.34
CA GLY A 55 0.75 11.09 -9.60
C GLY A 55 -0.76 10.79 -9.51
N LEU A 56 -1.37 10.84 -8.32
CA LEU A 56 -2.76 10.39 -8.07
C LEU A 56 -2.99 8.93 -8.49
N ARG A 57 -2.03 8.07 -8.21
CA ARG A 57 -2.02 6.64 -8.59
C ARG A 57 -1.79 5.72 -7.39
N LEU A 58 -1.58 6.28 -6.20
CA LEU A 58 -1.43 5.51 -4.97
C LEU A 58 -2.81 5.19 -4.38
N GLY A 59 -3.19 3.91 -4.36
CA GLY A 59 -4.43 3.48 -3.71
C GLY A 59 -4.34 3.42 -2.18
N SER A 60 -3.19 3.01 -1.66
CA SER A 60 -2.87 3.02 -0.21
C SER A 60 -1.38 2.72 -0.02
N SER A 61 -0.82 3.10 1.12
CA SER A 61 0.51 2.68 1.55
C SER A 61 0.53 2.29 3.03
N CYS A 62 1.27 1.25 3.38
CA CYS A 62 1.40 0.76 4.75
C CYS A 62 2.88 0.47 5.03
N PHE A 63 3.39 1.03 6.14
CA PHE A 63 4.75 0.83 6.60
C PHE A 63 4.71 0.30 8.03
N PHE A 64 5.53 -0.72 8.30
CA PHE A 64 5.49 -1.46 9.54
C PHE A 64 6.73 -1.18 10.38
N ASP A 65 6.50 -1.06 11.69
CA ASP A 65 7.57 -1.07 12.68
C ASP A 65 7.65 -2.46 13.31
N SER A 66 8.83 -3.06 13.25
CA SER A 66 9.12 -4.35 13.88
C SER A 66 8.88 -4.38 15.40
N THR A 67 8.78 -3.21 16.05
CA THR A 67 8.46 -3.13 17.48
C THR A 67 6.97 -3.35 17.78
N ILE A 68 6.09 -3.34 16.77
CA ILE A 68 4.65 -3.53 16.93
C ILE A 68 4.28 -5.00 16.66
N PRO A 69 3.41 -5.63 17.47
CA PRO A 69 2.99 -7.00 17.22
C PRO A 69 2.27 -7.17 15.86
N MET A 70 2.77 -8.08 15.03
CA MET A 70 2.32 -8.29 13.65
C MET A 70 0.80 -8.53 13.49
N ARG A 71 0.15 -9.21 14.45
CA ARG A 71 -1.32 -9.39 14.44
C ARG A 71 -2.08 -8.07 14.54
N LYS A 72 -1.59 -7.14 15.35
CA LYS A 72 -2.18 -5.80 15.48
C LYS A 72 -2.05 -5.07 14.15
N ASP A 73 -0.88 -5.14 13.52
CA ASP A 73 -0.63 -4.48 12.24
C ASP A 73 -1.53 -4.99 11.11
N MET A 74 -1.75 -6.30 10.99
CA MET A 74 -2.57 -6.86 9.90
C MET A 74 -4.01 -6.36 9.88
N VAL A 75 -4.67 -6.28 11.04
CA VAL A 75 -6.04 -5.74 11.13
C VAL A 75 -6.05 -4.26 10.74
N HIS A 76 -5.04 -3.50 11.15
CA HIS A 76 -4.93 -2.08 10.83
C HIS A 76 -4.68 -1.86 9.34
N VAL A 77 -3.89 -2.72 8.69
CA VAL A 77 -3.60 -2.64 7.25
C VAL A 77 -4.86 -2.73 6.41
N PHE A 78 -5.71 -3.72 6.64
CA PHE A 78 -6.94 -3.84 5.86
C PHE A 78 -7.87 -2.64 6.05
N ARG A 79 -7.94 -2.10 7.26
CA ARG A 79 -8.72 -0.88 7.53
C ARG A 79 -8.15 0.35 6.84
N ILE A 80 -6.82 0.52 6.87
CA ILE A 80 -6.11 1.60 6.17
C ILE A 80 -6.37 1.49 4.67
N ILE A 81 -6.13 0.32 4.07
CA ILE A 81 -6.35 0.08 2.64
C ILE A 81 -7.81 0.35 2.25
N ALA A 82 -8.78 -0.17 3.00
CA ALA A 82 -10.20 0.04 2.69
C ALA A 82 -10.59 1.51 2.74
N ARG A 83 -10.12 2.25 3.77
CA ARG A 83 -10.38 3.68 3.93
C ARG A 83 -9.73 4.48 2.80
N ASP A 84 -8.46 4.22 2.50
CA ASP A 84 -7.70 4.97 1.52
C ASP A 84 -8.29 4.73 0.11
N LEU A 85 -8.61 3.49 -0.25
CA LEU A 85 -9.30 3.17 -1.51
C LEU A 85 -10.67 3.83 -1.60
N ALA A 86 -11.44 3.88 -0.52
CA ALA A 86 -12.73 4.59 -0.48
C ALA A 86 -12.58 6.12 -0.55
N SER A 87 -11.42 6.67 -0.20
CA SER A 87 -11.13 8.09 -0.41
C SER A 87 -10.71 8.39 -1.84
N PHE A 88 -10.10 7.40 -2.50
CA PHE A 88 -9.59 7.49 -3.86
C PHE A 88 -10.69 7.25 -4.93
N ASP A 89 -11.61 6.32 -4.67
CA ASP A 89 -12.62 5.86 -5.62
C ASP A 89 -14.03 5.90 -5.01
N GLN A 90 -14.94 6.62 -5.68
CA GLN A 90 -16.31 6.83 -5.21
C GLN A 90 -17.18 5.58 -5.28
N ASP A 91 -16.93 4.67 -6.23
CA ASP A 91 -17.64 3.40 -6.33
C ASP A 91 -17.21 2.44 -5.22
N ILE A 92 -15.91 2.41 -4.90
CA ILE A 92 -15.39 1.67 -3.74
C ILE A 92 -16.00 2.25 -2.46
N LYS A 93 -16.06 3.57 -2.33
CA LYS A 93 -16.68 4.24 -1.18
C LYS A 93 -18.14 3.84 -0.99
N ALA A 94 -18.93 3.85 -2.06
CA ALA A 94 -20.34 3.49 -2.02
C ALA A 94 -20.50 2.03 -1.58
N LYS A 95 -19.76 1.11 -2.19
CA LYS A 95 -19.79 -0.32 -1.84
C LYS A 95 -19.36 -0.58 -0.40
N LEU A 96 -18.30 0.08 0.06
CA LEU A 96 -17.83 -0.03 1.44
C LEU A 96 -18.90 0.49 2.41
N TRP A 97 -19.51 1.64 2.10
CA TRP A 97 -20.56 2.24 2.92
C TRP A 97 -21.77 1.32 3.09
N GLU A 98 -22.26 0.73 2.00
CA GLU A 98 -23.41 -0.17 2.03
C GLU A 98 -23.23 -1.34 3.01
N ILE A 99 -22.01 -1.86 3.12
CA ILE A 99 -21.68 -2.96 4.03
C ILE A 99 -21.63 -2.48 5.49
N ILE A 100 -20.99 -1.34 5.74
CA ILE A 100 -20.69 -0.88 7.10
C ILE A 100 -21.81 -0.05 7.73
N LYS A 101 -22.73 0.53 6.96
CA LYS A 101 -23.72 1.51 7.47
C LYS A 101 -24.66 0.90 8.53
N GLU A 102 -25.02 -0.37 8.41
CA GLU A 102 -25.93 -1.07 9.36
C GLU A 102 -25.19 -1.98 10.34
N ASN A 103 -23.96 -2.40 10.05
CA ASN A 103 -23.18 -3.28 10.91
C ASN A 103 -22.10 -2.50 11.66
N GLN A 104 -22.39 -2.10 12.91
CA GLN A 104 -21.41 -1.41 13.75
C GLN A 104 -20.29 -2.33 14.26
N SER A 105 -20.58 -3.63 14.45
CA SER A 105 -19.61 -4.62 14.94
C SER A 105 -18.40 -4.74 14.00
N ILE A 106 -18.64 -4.89 12.69
CA ILE A 106 -17.57 -5.06 11.68
C ILE A 106 -16.67 -3.82 11.54
N ARG A 107 -17.09 -2.65 12.00
CA ARG A 107 -16.26 -1.43 12.00
C ARG A 107 -15.10 -1.50 12.98
N THR A 108 -15.25 -2.29 14.04
CA THR A 108 -14.30 -2.39 15.15
C THR A 108 -13.76 -3.80 15.36
N THR A 109 -14.31 -4.82 14.68
CA THR A 109 -13.90 -6.22 14.79
C THR A 109 -12.40 -6.41 14.54
N GLU A 110 -11.71 -6.95 15.54
CA GLU A 110 -10.29 -7.35 15.48
C GLU A 110 -10.08 -8.80 14.99
N ASN A 111 -11.18 -9.53 14.74
CA ASN A 111 -11.11 -10.96 14.42
C ASN A 111 -10.75 -11.21 12.95
N ILE A 112 -9.50 -11.60 12.73
CA ILE A 112 -9.14 -12.56 11.69
C ILE A 112 -9.14 -13.91 12.41
N ARG A 113 -10.26 -14.63 12.40
CA ARG A 113 -10.30 -16.00 12.92
C ARG A 113 -9.56 -16.90 11.93
N GLU A 114 -8.61 -17.67 12.46
CA GLU A 114 -7.93 -18.79 11.81
C GLU A 114 -8.93 -19.91 11.45
#